data_AF-A0A5C3MPF0-F1
#
_entry.id   AF-A0A5C3MPF0-F1
#
_cell.length_a   1.000
_cell.length_b   1.000
_cell.length_c   1.000
_cell.angle_alpha   90.00
_cell.angle_beta   90.00
_cell.angle_gamma   90.00
#
_symmetry.space_group_name_H-M   'P 1'
#
loop_
_entity.id
_entity.type
_entity.pdbx_description
1 polymer ?
#
loop_
_entity_poly.entity_id
_entity_poly.type
_entity_poly.pdbx_seq_one_letter_code
_entity_poly.pdbx_strand_id
1 'polypeptide(L)'
;MVSIVACVLSAAVLSLNLELVGAQSSTSLWIPALQSDGPLSISEVGAGSDGRTTWLVGPGAASGTDTPRLPGTATLVEGPNDAYLTYGIGNVNGAPIGGAAISCAISGSQAVCADTITQAGSTVAVTTTAAVSPEVVAVASSGSASASTTASSSSSASSATSTSPSSQSSGNPSQTSSTAPSATTSTSGALAVKQVSAGIIGIAALGFFSLL
;
A
#
# COMPACT_ATOMS: atom_id res chain seq x y z
N MET A 1 59.03 -14.60 -26.21
CA MET A 1 58.32 -13.32 -25.98
C MET A 1 56.80 -13.40 -26.15
N VAL A 2 56.20 -14.54 -26.56
CA VAL A 2 54.74 -14.67 -26.76
C VAL A 2 54.00 -15.20 -25.50
N SER A 3 54.72 -15.73 -24.51
CA SER A 3 54.12 -16.43 -23.35
C SER A 3 53.74 -15.55 -22.15
N ILE A 4 54.14 -14.27 -22.13
CA ILE A 4 53.90 -13.37 -20.99
C ILE A 4 52.58 -12.59 -21.16
N VAL A 5 52.14 -12.37 -22.41
CA VAL A 5 50.95 -11.58 -22.72
C VAL A 5 49.65 -12.34 -22.41
N ALA A 6 49.65 -13.67 -22.52
CA ALA A 6 48.49 -14.50 -22.20
C ALA A 6 48.19 -14.59 -20.70
N CYS A 7 49.16 -14.31 -19.81
CA CYS A 7 48.97 -14.40 -18.37
C CYS A 7 48.29 -13.16 -17.79
N VAL A 8 48.44 -12.00 -18.43
CA VAL A 8 47.88 -10.73 -17.93
C VAL A 8 46.41 -10.55 -18.34
N LEU A 9 45.97 -11.17 -19.44
CA LEU A 9 44.58 -11.09 -19.91
C LEU A 9 43.59 -11.97 -19.13
N SER A 10 44.04 -13.02 -18.43
CA SER A 10 43.15 -13.87 -17.60
C SER A 10 42.87 -13.30 -16.21
N ALA A 11 43.62 -12.29 -15.75
CA ALA A 11 43.39 -11.67 -14.44
C ALA A 11 42.30 -10.59 -14.44
N ALA A 12 41.96 -10.02 -15.60
CA ALA A 12 41.00 -8.91 -15.71
C ALA A 12 39.53 -9.36 -15.80
N VAL A 13 39.25 -10.64 -16.06
CA VAL A 13 37.88 -11.16 -16.21
C VAL A 13 37.30 -11.70 -14.90
N LEU A 14 38.11 -11.89 -13.86
CA LEU A 14 37.67 -12.43 -12.56
C LEU A 14 37.22 -11.39 -11.52
N SER A 15 37.36 -10.09 -11.81
CA SER A 15 37.04 -9.01 -10.85
C SER A 15 35.64 -8.42 -11.01
N LEU A 16 34.84 -8.90 -11.96
CA LEU A 16 33.42 -8.54 -12.12
C LEU A 16 32.50 -9.57 -11.43
N ASN A 17 32.91 -10.11 -10.29
CA ASN A 17 31.92 -10.59 -9.31
C ASN A 17 31.32 -9.35 -8.67
N LEU A 18 30.42 -8.73 -9.43
CA LEU A 18 29.50 -7.72 -8.96
C LEU A 18 28.74 -8.38 -7.83
N GLU A 19 29.18 -8.13 -6.60
CA GLU A 19 28.45 -8.45 -5.39
C GLU A 19 27.17 -7.62 -5.45
N LEU A 20 26.19 -8.11 -6.19
CA LEU A 20 24.81 -7.72 -6.07
C LEU A 20 24.34 -8.32 -4.74
N VAL A 21 24.90 -7.83 -3.64
CA VAL A 21 24.26 -7.85 -2.34
C VAL A 21 23.00 -7.04 -2.59
N GLY A 22 21.92 -7.76 -2.94
CA GLY A 22 20.60 -7.19 -3.04
C GLY A 22 20.33 -6.59 -1.67
N ALA A 23 20.44 -5.26 -1.59
CA ALA A 23 20.02 -4.53 -0.41
C ALA A 23 18.56 -4.91 -0.20
N GLN A 24 18.29 -5.80 0.76
CA GLN A 24 16.93 -6.13 1.12
C GLN A 24 16.35 -4.84 1.67
N SER A 25 15.49 -4.22 0.88
CA SER A 25 14.80 -3.02 1.31
C SER A 25 13.91 -3.45 2.46
N SER A 26 14.20 -2.93 3.64
CA SER A 26 13.29 -2.99 4.76
C SER A 26 12.64 -1.63 4.90
N THR A 27 11.38 -1.62 5.27
CA THR A 27 10.67 -0.39 5.64
C THR A 27 10.03 -0.58 6.99
N SER A 28 9.88 0.53 7.70
CA SER A 28 9.24 0.54 9.01
C SER A 28 7.78 0.90 8.79
N LEU A 29 6.89 0.01 9.15
CA LEU A 29 5.47 0.15 8.86
C LEU A 29 4.64 -0.26 10.07
N TRP A 30 3.57 0.49 10.35
CA TRP A 30 2.64 0.12 11.41
C TRP A 30 1.47 -0.69 10.85
N ILE A 31 1.40 -1.98 11.22
CA ILE A 31 0.39 -2.90 10.70
C ILE A 31 -0.61 -3.24 11.82
N PRO A 32 -1.85 -2.74 11.73
CA PRO A 32 -2.86 -3.02 12.74
C PRO A 32 -3.08 -4.54 12.92
N ALA A 33 -3.14 -4.99 14.17
CA ALA A 33 -3.45 -6.37 14.56
C ALA A 33 -2.49 -7.49 14.10
N LEU A 34 -1.46 -7.23 13.29
CA LEU A 34 -0.55 -8.27 12.76
C LEU A 34 0.83 -8.33 13.44
N GLN A 35 1.06 -7.55 14.50
CA GLN A 35 2.35 -7.46 15.21
C GLN A 35 2.82 -8.76 15.89
N SER A 36 1.95 -9.77 15.99
CA SER A 36 2.23 -11.05 16.64
C SER A 36 2.09 -12.24 15.69
N ASP A 37 1.91 -12.00 14.39
CA ASP A 37 1.63 -13.05 13.41
C ASP A 37 2.89 -13.67 12.79
N GLY A 38 4.06 -13.31 13.32
CA GLY A 38 5.35 -13.80 12.88
C GLY A 38 5.93 -12.96 11.74
N PRO A 39 6.91 -13.48 10.97
CA PRO A 39 7.56 -12.72 9.93
C PRO A 39 6.56 -12.35 8.84
N LEU A 40 6.51 -11.06 8.48
CA LEU A 40 5.68 -10.52 7.41
C LEU A 40 6.54 -10.10 6.22
N SER A 41 6.00 -10.23 5.02
CA SER A 41 6.58 -9.67 3.80
C SER A 41 5.56 -8.76 3.14
N ILE A 42 6.02 -7.60 2.67
CA ILE A 42 5.14 -6.61 2.04
C ILE A 42 5.58 -6.29 0.62
N SER A 43 4.63 -5.95 -0.24
CA SER A 43 4.90 -5.43 -1.59
C SER A 43 4.10 -4.15 -1.79
N GLU A 44 4.77 -3.09 -2.22
CA GLU A 44 4.08 -1.86 -2.61
C GLU A 44 3.23 -2.13 -3.86
N VAL A 45 1.95 -1.78 -3.80
CA VAL A 45 1.04 -1.78 -4.95
C VAL A 45 1.09 -0.43 -5.65
N GLY A 46 1.13 0.64 -4.86
CA GLY A 46 1.32 2.00 -5.35
C GLY A 46 0.99 3.05 -4.30
N ALA A 47 1.44 4.27 -4.58
CA ALA A 47 1.15 5.46 -3.79
C ALA A 47 0.08 6.32 -4.48
N GLY A 48 -0.95 6.70 -3.73
CA GLY A 48 -2.01 7.61 -4.14
C GLY A 48 -1.61 9.08 -4.05
N SER A 49 -2.26 9.94 -4.84
CA SER A 49 -2.07 11.39 -4.79
C SER A 49 -2.55 12.04 -3.49
N ASP A 50 -3.33 11.31 -2.70
CA ASP A 50 -3.79 11.67 -1.36
C ASP A 50 -2.75 11.40 -0.26
N GLY A 51 -1.55 10.92 -0.64
CA GLY A 51 -0.47 10.62 0.30
C GLY A 51 -0.63 9.28 1.01
N ARG A 52 -1.54 8.42 0.55
CA ARG A 52 -1.68 7.05 1.04
C ARG A 52 -0.88 6.07 0.20
N THR A 53 -0.27 5.08 0.83
CA THR A 53 0.41 3.98 0.13
C THR A 53 -0.35 2.69 0.34
N THR A 54 -0.58 1.96 -0.75
CA THR A 54 -1.23 0.64 -0.70
C THR A 54 -0.17 -0.45 -0.77
N TRP A 55 -0.27 -1.39 0.14
CA TRP A 55 0.64 -2.51 0.32
C TRP A 55 -0.13 -3.83 0.28
N LEU A 56 0.43 -4.84 -0.38
CA LEU A 56 0.05 -6.23 -0.14
C LEU A 56 0.92 -6.77 0.98
N VAL A 57 0.28 -7.29 2.02
CA VAL A 57 0.94 -7.91 3.17
C VAL A 57 0.71 -9.41 3.08
N GLY A 58 1.79 -10.18 3.06
CA GLY A 58 1.75 -11.64 3.01
C GLY A 58 2.60 -12.27 4.11
N PRO A 59 2.47 -13.59 4.28
CA PRO A 59 3.36 -14.34 5.15
C PRO A 59 4.81 -14.20 4.66
N GLY A 60 5.71 -13.84 5.58
CA GLY A 60 7.14 -13.80 5.34
C GLY A 60 7.77 -15.19 5.38
N ALA A 61 9.07 -15.25 5.07
CA ALA A 61 9.85 -16.47 5.23
C ALA A 61 9.94 -16.83 6.72
N ALA A 62 9.60 -18.07 7.06
CA ALA A 62 9.76 -18.58 8.43
C ALA A 62 11.24 -18.49 8.84
N SER A 63 11.49 -18.09 10.09
CA SER A 63 12.83 -18.00 10.66
C SER A 63 12.85 -18.69 12.02
N GLY A 64 13.60 -19.78 12.15
CA GLY A 64 13.67 -20.56 13.38
C GLY A 64 12.30 -21.14 13.78
N THR A 65 11.81 -20.77 14.97
CA THR A 65 10.51 -21.20 15.51
C THR A 65 9.35 -20.29 15.10
N ASP A 66 9.64 -19.14 14.48
CA ASP A 66 8.61 -18.19 14.07
C ASP A 66 7.96 -18.65 12.77
N THR A 67 6.72 -19.11 12.90
CA THR A 67 5.88 -19.57 11.80
C THR A 67 4.86 -18.49 11.47
N PRO A 68 4.76 -18.05 10.20
CA PRO A 68 3.79 -17.04 9.81
C PRO A 68 2.37 -17.56 10.03
N ARG A 69 1.54 -16.75 10.69
CA ARG A 69 0.17 -17.11 11.09
C ARG A 69 -0.90 -16.51 10.18
N LEU A 70 -0.52 -15.60 9.29
CA LEU A 70 -1.45 -14.94 8.39
C LEU A 70 -2.07 -15.97 7.42
N PRO A 71 -3.40 -16.19 7.44
CA PRO A 71 -4.04 -17.25 6.65
C PRO A 71 -4.13 -16.95 5.14
N GLY A 72 -3.53 -15.85 4.68
CA GLY A 72 -3.58 -15.40 3.29
C GLY A 72 -2.85 -14.08 3.09
N THR A 73 -3.23 -13.35 2.04
CA THR A 73 -2.73 -11.99 1.77
C THR A 73 -3.71 -10.97 2.34
N ALA A 74 -3.19 -9.96 3.01
CA ALA A 74 -3.92 -8.78 3.44
C ALA A 74 -3.59 -7.58 2.52
N THR A 75 -4.52 -6.64 2.41
CA THR A 75 -4.29 -5.35 1.77
C THR A 75 -4.26 -4.29 2.85
N LEU A 76 -3.18 -3.53 2.91
CA LEU A 76 -2.98 -2.44 3.84
C LEU A 76 -2.91 -1.13 3.07
N VAL A 77 -3.70 -0.16 3.48
CA VAL A 77 -3.61 1.21 3.01
C VAL A 77 -3.14 2.05 4.19
N GLU A 78 -1.95 2.62 4.08
CA GLU A 78 -1.36 3.45 5.12
C GLU A 78 -1.38 4.91 4.67
N GLY A 79 -1.85 5.80 5.53
CA GLY A 79 -1.85 7.24 5.32
C GLY A 79 -1.18 7.98 6.49
N PRO A 80 -1.04 9.31 6.39
CA PRO A 80 -0.32 10.09 7.41
C PRO A 80 -0.97 10.06 8.79
N ASN A 81 -2.29 9.87 8.87
CA ASN A 81 -3.06 9.88 10.12
C ASN A 81 -4.04 8.71 10.23
N ASP A 82 -3.95 7.72 9.35
CA ASP A 82 -4.87 6.59 9.36
C ASP A 82 -4.26 5.36 8.68
N ALA A 83 -4.73 4.18 9.07
CA ALA A 83 -4.38 2.92 8.43
C ALA A 83 -5.64 2.08 8.25
N TYR A 84 -5.74 1.40 7.13
CA TYR A 84 -6.83 0.49 6.81
C TYR A 84 -6.30 -0.85 6.35
N LEU A 85 -6.58 -1.91 7.11
CA LEU A 85 -6.16 -3.26 6.80
C LEU A 85 -7.39 -4.10 6.47
N THR A 86 -7.31 -4.89 5.39
CA THR A 86 -8.33 -5.88 5.04
C THR A 86 -7.67 -7.21 4.75
N TYR A 87 -8.28 -8.30 5.22
CA TYR A 87 -7.84 -9.65 4.86
C TYR A 87 -9.02 -10.61 4.79
N GLY A 88 -8.94 -11.55 3.84
CA GLY A 88 -9.90 -12.64 3.72
C GLY A 88 -9.53 -13.78 4.67
N ILE A 89 -10.54 -14.35 5.34
CA ILE A 89 -10.36 -15.55 6.17
C ILE A 89 -10.85 -16.72 5.35
N GLY A 90 -9.95 -17.39 4.64
CA GLY A 90 -10.22 -18.64 3.92
C GLY A 90 -11.24 -18.55 2.78
N ASN A 91 -11.36 -19.63 2.02
CA ASN A 91 -12.37 -19.80 0.98
C ASN A 91 -12.91 -21.23 1.03
N VAL A 92 -14.23 -21.40 0.91
CA VAL A 92 -14.86 -22.71 0.70
C VAL A 92 -15.55 -22.68 -0.65
N ASN A 93 -15.14 -23.57 -1.56
CA ASN A 93 -15.64 -23.63 -2.94
C ASN A 93 -15.49 -22.30 -3.71
N GLY A 94 -14.42 -21.55 -3.45
CA GLY A 94 -14.18 -20.24 -4.08
C GLY A 94 -15.01 -19.10 -3.53
N ALA A 95 -15.85 -19.33 -2.52
CA ALA A 95 -16.56 -18.28 -1.80
C ALA A 95 -15.81 -17.92 -0.50
N PRO A 96 -15.60 -16.62 -0.21
CA PRO A 96 -15.01 -16.20 1.06
C PRO A 96 -15.95 -16.57 2.20
N ILE A 97 -15.44 -17.34 3.16
CA ILE A 97 -16.19 -17.73 4.36
C ILE A 97 -16.17 -16.65 5.44
N GLY A 98 -15.28 -15.67 5.28
CA GLY A 98 -15.16 -14.54 6.17
C GLY A 98 -14.04 -13.60 5.78
N GLY A 99 -13.84 -12.59 6.62
CA GLY A 99 -12.79 -11.60 6.47
C GLY A 99 -12.76 -10.67 7.66
N ALA A 100 -11.69 -9.90 7.77
CA ALA A 100 -11.65 -8.78 8.69
C ALA A 100 -11.27 -7.50 7.96
N ALA A 101 -11.86 -6.40 8.43
CA ALA A 101 -11.51 -5.05 8.05
C ALA A 101 -11.22 -4.25 9.31
N ILE A 102 -10.08 -3.58 9.35
CA ILE A 102 -9.59 -2.84 10.49
C ILE A 102 -9.30 -1.43 10.02
N SER A 103 -10.03 -0.44 10.54
CA SER A 103 -9.81 0.97 10.25
C SER A 103 -9.31 1.69 11.49
N CYS A 104 -8.11 2.25 11.42
CA CYS A 104 -7.47 2.92 12.53
C CYS A 104 -7.26 4.40 12.24
N ALA A 105 -7.69 5.26 13.16
CA ALA A 105 -7.34 6.68 13.18
C ALA A 105 -6.14 6.88 14.11
N ILE A 106 -5.06 7.45 13.59
CA ILE A 106 -3.78 7.66 14.28
C ILE A 106 -3.70 9.11 14.77
N SER A 107 -3.35 9.30 16.04
CA SER A 107 -3.10 10.61 16.62
C SER A 107 -1.90 10.53 17.58
N GLY A 108 -0.74 11.00 17.12
CA GLY A 108 0.51 10.90 17.88
C GLY A 108 0.99 9.45 17.97
N SER A 109 1.17 8.94 19.18
CA SER A 109 1.63 7.56 19.46
C SER A 109 0.49 6.56 19.72
N GLN A 110 -0.76 6.97 19.51
CA GLN A 110 -1.93 6.11 19.72
C GLN A 110 -2.81 6.04 18.47
N ALA A 111 -3.44 4.89 18.30
CA ALA A 111 -4.43 4.67 17.25
C ALA A 111 -5.72 4.11 17.86
N VAL A 112 -6.85 4.60 17.38
CA VAL A 112 -8.18 4.06 17.69
C VAL A 112 -8.66 3.27 16.47
N CYS A 113 -8.74 1.95 16.62
CA CYS A 113 -9.08 1.00 15.58
C CYS A 113 -10.51 0.50 15.74
N ALA A 114 -11.26 0.49 14.64
CA ALA A 114 -12.53 -0.20 14.53
C ALA A 114 -12.30 -1.48 13.71
N ASP A 115 -12.47 -2.61 14.39
CA ASP A 115 -12.27 -3.95 13.87
C ASP A 115 -13.63 -4.53 13.49
N THR A 116 -13.80 -4.94 12.25
CA THR A 116 -15.01 -5.62 11.76
C THR A 116 -14.62 -7.01 11.28
N ILE A 117 -15.11 -8.04 11.94
CA ILE A 117 -14.87 -9.44 11.59
C ILE A 117 -16.16 -10.04 11.09
N THR A 118 -16.15 -10.55 9.86
CA THR A 118 -17.25 -11.27 9.25
C THR A 118 -16.90 -12.74 9.16
N GLN A 119 -17.75 -13.64 9.67
CA GLN A 119 -17.58 -15.07 9.54
C GLN A 119 -18.94 -15.75 9.38
N ALA A 120 -19.08 -16.61 8.36
CA ALA A 120 -20.29 -17.39 8.10
C ALA A 120 -21.58 -16.55 8.09
N GLY A 121 -21.52 -15.33 7.53
CA GLY A 121 -22.65 -14.40 7.44
C GLY A 121 -22.95 -13.59 8.70
N SER A 122 -22.21 -13.79 9.80
CA SER A 122 -22.30 -12.97 11.01
C SER A 122 -21.17 -11.93 11.03
N THR A 123 -21.49 -10.71 11.43
CA THR A 123 -20.52 -9.61 11.54
C THR A 123 -20.43 -9.11 12.98
N VAL A 124 -19.21 -9.02 13.51
CA VAL A 124 -18.91 -8.46 14.83
C VAL A 124 -18.03 -7.24 14.65
N ALA A 125 -18.39 -6.15 15.32
CA ALA A 125 -17.60 -4.92 15.35
C ALA A 125 -17.07 -4.69 16.76
N VAL A 126 -15.78 -4.36 16.86
CA VAL A 126 -15.08 -4.06 18.11
C VAL A 126 -14.29 -2.77 17.92
N THR A 127 -14.17 -1.96 18.97
CA THR A 127 -13.29 -0.79 18.96
C THR A 127 -12.19 -0.98 19.97
N THR A 128 -10.95 -0.82 19.51
CA THR A 128 -9.74 -1.06 20.28
C THR A 128 -8.82 0.16 20.18
N THR A 129 -8.16 0.51 21.28
CA THR A 129 -7.10 1.52 21.27
C THR A 129 -5.75 0.82 21.41
N ALA A 130 -4.81 1.12 20.52
CA ALA A 130 -3.49 0.52 20.51
C ALA A 130 -2.39 1.60 20.40
N ALA A 131 -1.20 1.29 20.91
CA ALA A 131 -0.03 2.11 20.68
C ALA A 131 0.48 1.91 19.25
N VAL A 132 0.87 3.00 18.59
CA VAL A 132 1.52 2.95 17.28
C VAL A 132 2.97 2.56 17.50
N SER A 133 3.32 1.33 17.12
CA SER A 133 4.67 0.77 17.20
C SER A 133 5.06 0.22 15.83
N PRO A 134 5.72 1.00 14.98
CA PRO A 134 6.16 0.54 13.67
C PRO A 134 7.08 -0.68 13.78
N GLU A 135 6.89 -1.66 12.90
CA GLU A 135 7.73 -2.84 12.80
C GLU A 135 8.53 -2.82 11.49
N VAL A 136 9.77 -3.30 11.55
CA VAL A 136 10.62 -3.41 10.37
C VAL A 136 10.19 -4.66 9.58
N VAL A 137 9.60 -4.44 8.42
CA VAL A 137 9.12 -5.50 7.53
C VAL A 137 9.98 -5.59 6.28
N ALA A 138 10.17 -6.81 5.79
CA ALA A 138 10.92 -7.06 4.57
C ALA A 138 10.08 -6.70 3.35
N VAL A 139 10.60 -5.82 2.50
CA VAL A 139 9.97 -5.51 1.22
C VAL A 139 10.31 -6.64 0.25
N ALA A 140 9.27 -7.36 -0.18
CA ALA A 140 9.37 -8.29 -1.30
C ALA A 140 9.88 -7.51 -2.51
N SER A 141 10.94 -8.01 -3.15
CA SER A 141 11.45 -7.41 -4.37
C SER A 141 10.36 -7.46 -5.44
N SER A 142 9.65 -6.35 -5.60
CA SER A 142 8.70 -6.16 -6.69
C SER A 142 9.52 -6.03 -7.96
N GLY A 143 9.69 -7.13 -8.68
CA GLY A 143 9.99 -7.03 -10.12
C GLY A 143 8.88 -6.17 -10.70
N SER A 144 9.18 -4.94 -11.10
CA SER A 144 8.22 -3.94 -11.58
C SER A 144 7.23 -4.58 -12.57
N ALA A 145 6.06 -4.97 -12.08
CA ALA A 145 4.93 -5.26 -12.94
C ALA A 145 4.34 -3.91 -13.32
N SER A 146 4.92 -3.28 -14.34
CA SER A 146 4.24 -2.19 -15.02
C SER A 146 2.86 -2.69 -15.43
N ALA A 147 1.81 -2.10 -14.86
CA ALA A 147 0.44 -2.32 -15.26
C ALA A 147 0.33 -1.99 -16.76
N SER A 148 0.42 -3.03 -17.60
CA SER A 148 0.18 -2.92 -19.03
C SER A 148 -1.32 -2.87 -19.21
N THR A 149 -1.86 -1.67 -19.39
CA THR A 149 -3.25 -1.45 -19.82
C THR A 149 -3.43 -2.09 -21.19
N THR A 150 -3.76 -3.38 -21.21
CA THR A 150 -4.25 -4.03 -22.43
C THR A 150 -5.67 -3.53 -22.65
N ALA A 151 -5.79 -2.44 -23.41
CA ALA A 151 -7.04 -2.03 -24.01
C ALA A 151 -7.49 -3.17 -24.93
N SER A 152 -8.49 -3.92 -24.51
CA SER A 152 -9.22 -4.84 -25.37
C SER A 152 -10.00 -4.02 -26.40
N SER A 153 -9.34 -3.66 -27.50
CA SER A 153 -9.99 -3.20 -28.72
C SER A 153 -10.59 -4.42 -29.43
N SER A 154 -11.83 -4.74 -29.08
CA SER A 154 -12.66 -5.66 -29.85
C SER A 154 -12.95 -5.06 -31.22
N SER A 155 -12.13 -5.45 -32.19
CA SER A 155 -12.37 -5.23 -33.62
C SER A 155 -13.43 -6.22 -34.10
N SER A 156 -14.71 -5.83 -33.96
CA SER A 156 -15.80 -6.53 -34.61
C SER A 156 -15.86 -6.11 -36.08
N ALA A 157 -15.56 -7.07 -36.94
CA ALA A 157 -15.59 -6.97 -38.39
C ALA A 157 -16.99 -6.62 -38.92
N SER A 158 -16.95 -5.92 -40.05
CA SER A 158 -18.04 -5.41 -40.86
C SER A 158 -19.13 -6.42 -41.21
N SER A 159 -20.38 -5.97 -41.18
CA SER A 159 -21.43 -6.41 -42.10
C SER A 159 -22.34 -5.23 -42.40
N ALA A 160 -22.39 -4.88 -43.68
CA ALA A 160 -23.16 -3.79 -44.23
C ALA A 160 -24.62 -4.21 -44.45
N THR A 161 -25.55 -3.35 -44.05
CA THR A 161 -26.85 -3.23 -44.71
C THR A 161 -27.38 -1.81 -44.52
N SER A 162 -27.54 -1.12 -45.64
CA SER A 162 -28.12 0.22 -45.75
C SER A 162 -29.64 0.13 -45.79
N THR A 163 -30.33 0.91 -44.96
CA THR A 163 -31.72 1.36 -45.21
C THR A 163 -31.93 2.77 -44.64
N SER A 164 -32.57 3.60 -45.46
CA SER A 164 -32.78 5.06 -45.35
C SER A 164 -33.76 5.48 -44.22
N PRO A 165 -33.95 6.80 -43.97
CA PRO A 165 -34.49 7.34 -42.73
C PRO A 165 -36.03 7.44 -42.76
N SER A 166 -36.63 7.43 -41.57
CA SER A 166 -37.99 7.91 -41.37
C SER A 166 -38.08 8.67 -40.05
N SER A 167 -38.35 9.96 -40.20
CA SER A 167 -38.73 10.92 -39.18
C SER A 167 -39.91 10.42 -38.35
N GLN A 168 -39.85 10.55 -37.02
CA GLN A 168 -41.06 10.83 -36.26
C GLN A 168 -40.77 11.59 -34.97
N SER A 169 -41.29 12.82 -34.99
CA SER A 169 -41.51 13.73 -33.87
C SER A 169 -42.60 13.20 -32.94
N SER A 170 -42.44 13.44 -31.64
CA SER A 170 -43.46 13.92 -30.66
C SER A 170 -43.33 13.25 -29.28
N GLY A 171 -43.47 14.04 -28.20
CA GLY A 171 -43.93 13.51 -26.91
C GLY A 171 -43.23 13.92 -25.61
N ASN A 172 -43.18 15.23 -25.31
CA ASN A 172 -43.28 15.88 -24.00
C ASN A 172 -42.32 15.60 -22.80
N PRO A 173 -42.05 16.64 -21.97
CA PRO A 173 -41.13 16.60 -20.83
C PRO A 173 -41.85 16.26 -19.52
N SER A 174 -41.17 15.52 -18.63
CA SER A 174 -41.51 15.49 -17.21
C SER A 174 -40.39 16.13 -16.41
N GLN A 175 -40.67 17.36 -15.97
CA GLN A 175 -39.95 18.03 -14.89
C GLN A 175 -40.15 17.25 -13.59
N THR A 176 -39.07 16.95 -12.88
CA THR A 176 -39.14 16.75 -11.43
C THR A 176 -38.23 17.77 -10.77
N SER A 177 -38.88 18.66 -10.04
CA SER A 177 -38.31 19.81 -9.36
C SER A 177 -37.36 19.42 -8.23
N SER A 178 -36.43 20.34 -8.02
CA SER A 178 -35.41 20.46 -6.99
C SER A 178 -35.88 20.23 -5.56
N THR A 179 -35.02 19.58 -4.77
CA THR A 179 -34.88 19.89 -3.33
C THR A 179 -33.40 19.83 -2.97
N ALA A 180 -32.78 21.00 -2.85
CA ALA A 180 -31.48 21.19 -2.24
C ALA A 180 -31.64 21.32 -0.71
N PRO A 181 -30.79 20.70 0.11
CA PRO A 181 -30.62 21.11 1.51
C PRO A 181 -29.31 21.90 1.71
N SER A 182 -29.52 23.18 2.03
CA SER A 182 -28.81 24.06 2.95
C SER A 182 -27.33 23.77 3.30
N ALA A 183 -26.47 24.68 2.84
CA ALA A 183 -25.17 24.97 3.44
C ALA A 183 -25.37 25.63 4.82
N THR A 184 -24.82 25.01 5.87
CA THR A 184 -24.73 25.64 7.19
C THR A 184 -23.45 26.47 7.26
N THR A 185 -23.65 27.78 7.18
CA THR A 185 -22.69 28.81 7.59
C THR A 185 -22.53 28.79 9.10
N SER A 186 -21.29 28.60 9.58
CA SER A 186 -20.90 28.99 10.94
C SER A 186 -19.60 29.79 10.91
N THR A 187 -19.71 30.92 11.59
CA THR A 187 -18.92 32.13 11.56
C THR A 187 -17.63 32.04 12.38
N SER A 188 -16.57 32.65 11.82
CA SER A 188 -15.45 33.38 12.43
C SER A 188 -14.99 33.08 13.87
N GLY A 189 -13.73 32.63 13.98
CA GLY A 189 -12.90 32.76 15.18
C GLY A 189 -11.44 32.95 14.77
N ALA A 190 -11.03 34.20 14.55
CA ALA A 190 -9.64 34.56 14.27
C ALA A 190 -8.83 34.56 15.56
N LEU A 191 -7.79 33.72 15.63
CA LEU A 191 -6.65 33.93 16.53
C LEU A 191 -5.38 33.82 15.69
N ALA A 192 -4.81 35.00 15.41
CA ALA A 192 -3.49 35.17 14.84
C ALA A 192 -2.45 34.66 15.83
N VAL A 193 -1.84 33.51 15.55
CA VAL A 193 -0.60 33.09 16.22
C VAL A 193 0.56 33.44 15.29
N LYS A 194 1.34 34.43 15.74
CA LYS A 194 2.57 34.89 15.10
C LYS A 194 3.56 33.73 14.94
N GLN A 195 4.09 33.60 13.73
CA GLN A 195 5.33 32.87 13.50
C GLN A 195 6.47 33.49 14.32
N VAL A 196 7.22 32.64 15.03
CA VAL A 196 8.56 32.95 15.51
C VAL A 196 9.52 32.06 14.74
N SER A 197 10.21 32.66 13.78
CA SER A 197 11.42 32.13 13.16
C SER A 197 12.62 32.51 14.03
N ALA A 198 13.34 31.50 14.54
CA ALA A 198 14.71 31.55 15.06
C ALA A 198 15.09 30.09 15.42
N GLY A 199 16.22 29.49 15.05
CA GLY A 199 17.38 29.90 14.28
C GLY A 199 18.45 28.78 14.38
N ILE A 200 19.40 28.81 13.45
CA ILE A 200 20.84 28.45 13.55
C ILE A 200 21.33 27.08 14.10
N ILE A 201 22.07 26.39 13.20
CA ILE A 201 23.48 25.92 13.31
C ILE A 201 23.86 24.88 14.40
N GLY A 202 24.38 23.75 13.93
CA GLY A 202 25.34 22.88 14.63
C GLY A 202 25.64 21.63 13.78
N ILE A 203 26.55 21.71 12.80
CA ILE A 203 28.00 21.35 12.87
C ILE A 203 28.28 19.93 13.41
N ALA A 204 29.05 19.23 12.57
CA ALA A 204 29.57 17.88 12.64
C ALA A 204 30.17 17.41 13.98
N ALA A 205 30.05 16.10 14.22
CA ALA A 205 31.08 15.31 14.89
C ALA A 205 31.16 13.93 14.22
N LEU A 206 32.17 13.76 13.37
CA LEU A 206 32.72 12.46 13.00
C LEU A 206 33.42 11.90 14.25
N GLY A 207 32.87 10.83 14.82
CA GLY A 207 33.46 10.11 15.93
C GLY A 207 33.85 8.70 15.50
N PHE A 208 35.06 8.58 14.97
CA PHE A 208 35.83 7.34 14.87
C PHE A 208 35.87 6.66 16.25
N PHE A 209 35.41 5.42 16.38
CA PHE A 209 35.79 4.55 17.49
C PHE A 209 36.24 3.19 16.93
N SER A 210 37.55 3.12 16.66
CA SER A 210 38.29 1.88 16.55
C SER A 210 38.82 1.48 17.92
N LEU A 211 38.94 0.16 18.13
CA LEU A 211 39.68 -0.56 19.18
C LEU A 211 38.98 -0.72 20.53
N LEU A 212 38.41 -1.92 20.78
CA LEU A 212 39.15 -3.05 21.35
C LEU A 212 38.45 -4.38 21.00
#